data_AF-G5JXJ0-F1
#
_entry.id   AF-G5JXJ0-F1
#
_cell.length_a   1.000
_cell.length_b   1.000
_cell.length_c   1.000
_cell.angle_alpha   90.00
_cell.angle_beta   90.00
_cell.angle_gamma   90.00
#
_symmetry.space_group_name_H-M   'P 1'
#
loop_
_entity.id
_entity.type
_entity.pdbx_description
1 polymer ?
#
loop_
_entity_poly.entity_id
_entity_poly.type
_entity_poly.pdbx_seq_one_letter_code
_entity_poly.pdbx_strand_id
1 'polypeptide(L)'
;MEYKLFDDYITLQALLKSLSLISSGGAVKSYLAHTEVFLNGQIETRRGKKLRIGDNITIPEANVAISISSPTPEEKEKHLIAIAEKEKVKTIVKKMNKANKKNQKNNIAKKPIKFPGT
;
A
#
# COMPACT_ATOMS: atom_id res chain seq x y z
N MET A 1 1.91 -11.52 18.55
CA MET A 1 2.64 -10.45 17.83
C MET A 1 1.80 -9.20 17.87
N GLU A 2 2.41 -8.01 17.91
CA GLU A 2 1.69 -6.73 17.94
C GLU A 2 1.77 -6.04 16.58
N TYR A 3 0.64 -5.52 16.09
CA TYR A 3 0.57 -4.77 14.84
C TYR A 3 0.17 -3.32 15.12
N LYS A 4 1.06 -2.38 14.82
CA LYS A 4 0.82 -0.94 14.98
C LYS A 4 -0.01 -0.43 13.81
N LEU A 5 -1.22 0.06 14.11
CA LEU A 5 -2.13 0.62 13.13
C LEU A 5 -2.06 2.15 13.09
N PHE A 6 -1.47 2.71 12.04
CA PHE A 6 -1.34 4.16 11.87
C PHE A 6 -2.59 4.83 11.29
N ASP A 7 -3.30 4.11 10.41
CA ASP A 7 -4.55 4.55 9.78
C ASP A 7 -5.77 4.32 10.69
N ASP A 8 -6.93 4.85 10.31
CA ASP A 8 -8.19 4.64 11.03
C ASP A 8 -8.58 3.16 11.15
N TYR A 9 -8.31 2.39 10.10
CA TYR A 9 -8.60 0.96 10.04
C TYR A 9 -7.66 0.27 9.06
N ILE A 10 -7.45 -1.03 9.27
CA ILE A 10 -6.81 -1.91 8.28
C ILE A 10 -7.80 -2.97 7.82
N THR A 11 -7.71 -3.40 6.57
CA THR A 11 -8.52 -4.52 6.09
C THR A 11 -7.84 -5.84 6.39
N LEU A 12 -8.62 -6.91 6.62
CA LEU A 12 -8.06 -8.25 6.84
C LEU A 12 -7.08 -8.66 5.73
N GLN A 13 -7.43 -8.38 4.47
CA GLN A 13 -6.52 -8.58 3.33
C GLN A 13 -5.20 -7.80 3.46
N ALA A 14 -5.23 -6.53 3.86
CA ALA A 14 -4.02 -5.72 3.99
C ALA A 14 -3.13 -6.22 5.14
N LEU A 15 -3.74 -6.69 6.24
CA LEU A 15 -3.01 -7.31 7.34
C LEU A 15 -2.32 -8.61 6.89
N LEU A 16 -3.06 -9.52 6.25
CA LEU A 16 -2.52 -10.77 5.70
C LEU A 16 -1.36 -10.52 4.73
N LYS A 17 -1.46 -9.47 3.90
CA LYS A 17 -0.39 -9.04 3.00
C LYS A 17 0.83 -8.55 3.75
N SER A 18 0.64 -7.74 4.79
CA SER A 18 1.74 -7.19 5.60
C SER A 18 2.50 -8.27 6.35
N LEU A 19 1.83 -9.37 6.69
CA LEU A 19 2.40 -10.55 7.32
C LEU A 19 3.03 -11.53 6.31
N SER A 20 3.07 -11.17 5.02
CA SER A 20 3.57 -12.02 3.93
C SER A 20 2.89 -13.40 3.85
N LEU A 21 1.68 -13.55 4.39
CA LEU A 21 0.89 -14.79 4.31
C LEU A 21 0.29 -14.99 2.91
N ILE A 22 0.11 -13.90 2.18
CA ILE A 22 -0.43 -13.90 0.81
C ILE A 22 0.54 -13.19 -0.14
N SER A 23 0.67 -13.73 -1.34
CA SER A 23 1.53 -13.16 -2.39
C SER A 23 0.87 -11.96 -3.10
N SER A 24 -0.45 -11.99 -3.28
CA SER A 24 -1.20 -10.94 -3.98
C SER A 24 -2.61 -10.78 -3.44
N GLY A 25 -3.26 -9.66 -3.76
CA GLY A 25 -4.65 -9.41 -3.37
C GLY A 25 -5.64 -10.43 -3.98
N GLY A 26 -5.29 -11.07 -5.10
CA GLY A 26 -6.09 -12.14 -5.69
C GLY A 26 -6.02 -13.45 -4.91
N ALA A 27 -4.88 -13.73 -4.25
CA ALA A 27 -4.64 -14.95 -3.48
C ALA A 27 -5.44 -15.00 -2.16
N VAL A 28 -6.00 -13.89 -1.71
CA VAL A 28 -6.82 -13.84 -0.48
C VAL A 28 -8.03 -14.76 -0.56
N LYS A 29 -8.69 -14.83 -1.72
CA LYS A 29 -9.92 -15.60 -1.84
C LYS A 29 -9.64 -17.09 -1.62
N SER A 30 -8.59 -17.60 -2.26
CA SER A 30 -8.15 -18.98 -2.07
C SER A 30 -7.63 -19.21 -0.66
N TYR A 31 -6.86 -18.26 -0.11
CA TYR A 31 -6.34 -18.37 1.26
C TYR A 31 -7.47 -18.47 2.29
N LEU A 32 -8.48 -17.59 2.26
CA LEU A 32 -9.62 -17.64 3.19
C LEU A 32 -10.57 -18.83 2.95
N ALA A 33 -10.45 -19.53 1.83
CA ALA A 33 -11.21 -20.74 1.55
C ALA A 33 -10.55 -22.00 2.13
N HIS A 34 -9.22 -21.99 2.27
CA HIS A 34 -8.44 -23.11 2.82
C HIS A 34 -8.06 -22.89 4.29
N THR A 35 -7.82 -21.64 4.68
CA THR A 35 -7.34 -21.23 5.99
C THR A 35 -8.44 -20.56 6.79
N GLU A 36 -8.66 -21.05 8.00
CA GLU A 36 -9.55 -20.41 8.96
C GLU A 36 -8.85 -19.24 9.65
N VAL A 37 -9.47 -18.06 9.55
CA VAL A 37 -8.99 -16.85 10.20
C VAL A 37 -10.02 -16.43 11.23
N PHE A 38 -9.59 -16.28 12.48
CA PHE A 38 -10.44 -15.91 13.60
C PHE A 38 -10.20 -14.44 13.95
N LEU A 39 -11.28 -13.66 14.04
CA LEU A 39 -11.29 -12.30 14.55
C LEU A 39 -12.06 -12.28 15.86
N ASN A 40 -11.39 -11.96 16.97
CA ASN A 40 -11.98 -11.96 18.32
C ASN A 40 -12.73 -13.26 18.65
N GLY A 41 -12.22 -14.40 18.16
CA GLY A 41 -12.82 -15.72 18.35
C GLY A 41 -13.91 -16.12 17.34
N GLN A 42 -14.25 -15.26 16.38
CA GLN A 42 -15.22 -15.56 15.32
C GLN A 42 -14.50 -15.83 13.99
N ILE A 43 -14.90 -16.89 13.28
CA ILE A 43 -14.41 -17.15 11.92
C ILE A 43 -14.83 -16.00 11.01
N GLU A 44 -13.85 -15.36 10.38
CA GLU A 44 -14.04 -14.24 9.47
C GLU A 44 -13.47 -14.58 8.10
N THR A 45 -14.37 -14.81 7.14
CA THR A 45 -14.03 -15.12 5.74
C THR A 45 -14.10 -13.88 4.84
N ARG A 46 -14.48 -12.72 5.38
CA ARG A 46 -14.58 -11.48 4.60
C ARG A 46 -13.23 -10.78 4.52
N ARG A 47 -12.58 -10.88 3.37
CA ARG A 47 -11.35 -10.15 3.02
C ARG A 47 -11.34 -8.65 3.33
N GLY A 48 -12.51 -8.01 3.17
CA GLY A 48 -12.70 -6.57 3.33
C GLY A 48 -13.14 -6.15 4.73
N LYS A 49 -13.14 -7.06 5.71
CA LYS A 49 -13.47 -6.71 7.10
C LYS A 49 -12.48 -5.65 7.58
N LYS A 50 -13.02 -4.55 8.09
CA LYS A 50 -12.23 -3.45 8.67
C LYS A 50 -11.95 -3.78 10.12
N LEU A 51 -10.67 -3.82 10.44
CA LEU A 51 -10.11 -4.08 11.75
C LEU A 51 -9.71 -2.75 12.37
N ARG A 52 -9.99 -2.60 13.67
CA ARG A 52 -9.69 -1.40 14.46
C ARG A 52 -8.71 -1.75 15.57
N ILE A 53 -8.25 -0.72 16.27
CA ILE A 53 -7.39 -0.86 17.45
C ILE A 53 -8.14 -1.65 18.51
N GLY A 54 -7.48 -2.65 19.10
CA GLY A 54 -8.06 -3.58 20.07
C GLY A 54 -8.56 -4.90 19.49
N ASP A 55 -8.63 -5.04 18.17
CA ASP A 55 -8.98 -6.31 17.54
C ASP A 55 -7.82 -7.32 17.62
N ASN A 56 -8.17 -8.59 17.86
CA ASN A 56 -7.23 -9.71 17.92
C ASN A 56 -7.53 -10.73 16.82
N ILE A 57 -6.53 -11.01 15.99
CA ILE A 57 -6.60 -11.92 14.86
C ILE A 57 -5.81 -13.17 15.20
N THR A 58 -6.41 -14.34 15.07
CA THR A 58 -5.76 -15.63 15.27
C THR A 58 -5.87 -16.47 14.02
N ILE A 59 -4.76 -17.05 13.58
CA ILE A 59 -4.68 -17.94 12.43
C ILE A 59 -4.08 -19.25 12.92
N PRO A 60 -4.89 -20.29 13.19
CA PRO A 60 -4.42 -21.56 13.72
C PRO A 60 -3.44 -22.28 12.79
N GLU A 61 -3.70 -22.24 11.47
CA GLU A 61 -2.86 -22.92 10.47
C GLU A 61 -1.42 -22.39 10.46
N ALA A 62 -1.27 -21.07 10.63
CA ALA A 62 0.03 -20.41 10.68
C ALA A 62 0.58 -20.30 12.12
N ASN A 63 -0.18 -20.70 13.14
CA ASN A 63 0.10 -20.46 14.55
C ASN A 63 0.45 -18.98 14.87
N VAL A 64 -0.23 -18.04 14.21
CA VAL A 64 0.01 -16.61 14.38
C VAL A 64 -1.18 -15.97 15.11
N ALA A 65 -0.90 -15.26 16.20
CA ALA A 65 -1.84 -14.36 16.86
C ALA A 65 -1.33 -12.92 16.76
N ILE A 66 -2.18 -12.01 16.26
CA ILE A 66 -1.88 -10.60 16.05
C ILE A 66 -2.87 -9.74 16.84
N SER A 67 -2.36 -8.87 17.69
CA SER A 67 -3.17 -7.86 18.37
C SER A 67 -2.91 -6.49 17.76
N ILE A 68 -3.98 -5.77 17.40
CA ILE A 68 -3.86 -4.44 16.79
C ILE A 68 -3.80 -3.38 17.88
N SER A 69 -2.70 -2.61 17.90
CA SER A 69 -2.50 -1.52 18.84
C SER A 69 -2.35 -0.18 18.13
N SER A 70 -2.65 0.89 18.86
CA SER A 70 -2.36 2.25 18.40
C SER A 70 -0.87 2.55 18.53
N PRO A 71 -0.19 3.01 17.47
CA PRO A 71 1.17 3.53 17.58
C PRO A 71 1.18 4.79 18.43
N THR A 72 2.27 4.94 19.19
CA THR A 72 2.55 6.12 20.01
C THR A 72 2.53 7.40 19.16
N PRO A 73 2.02 8.52 19.70
CA PRO A 73 1.79 9.75 18.93
C PRO A 73 3.06 10.33 18.27
N GLU A 74 4.24 10.11 18.85
CA GLU A 74 5.53 10.56 18.31
C GLU A 74 5.90 9.90 16.96
N GLU A 75 5.49 8.64 16.73
CA GLU A 75 5.76 7.95 15.46
C GLU A 75 4.84 8.46 14.34
N LYS A 76 3.64 8.96 14.70
CA LYS A 76 2.68 9.53 13.74
C LYS A 76 3.21 10.84 13.14
N GLU A 77 3.86 11.69 13.93
CA GLU A 77 4.43 12.95 13.46
C GLU A 77 5.57 12.73 12.45
N LYS A 78 6.48 11.80 12.72
CA LYS A 78 7.54 11.44 11.77
C LYS A 78 6.98 10.92 10.45
N HIS A 79 5.89 10.15 10.49
CA HIS A 79 5.25 9.64 9.28
C HIS A 79 4.60 10.75 8.45
N LEU A 80 3.96 11.74 9.10
CA LEU A 80 3.41 12.92 8.41
C LEU A 80 4.50 13.75 7.73
N ILE A 81 5.66 13.92 8.38
CA ILE A 81 6.83 14.60 7.79
C ILE A 81 7.30 13.85 6.53
N ALA A 82 7.43 12.52 6.62
CA ALA A 82 7.86 11.69 5.48
C ALA A 82 6.85 11.71 4.32
N ILE A 83 5.54 11.74 4.61
CA ILE A 83 4.50 11.88 3.59
C ILE A 83 4.61 13.25 2.91
N ALA A 84 4.75 14.33 3.70
CA ALA A 84 4.90 15.68 3.18
C ALA A 84 6.15 15.85 2.31
N GLU A 85 7.27 15.22 2.69
CA GLU A 85 8.49 15.20 1.87
C GLU A 85 8.27 14.46 0.53
N LYS A 86 7.62 13.29 0.56
CA LYS A 86 7.29 12.54 -0.66
C LYS A 86 6.40 13.35 -1.60
N GLU A 87 5.43 14.09 -1.08
CA GLU A 87 4.59 14.97 -1.89
C GLU A 87 5.39 16.11 -2.53
N LYS A 88 6.26 16.76 -1.76
CA LYS A 88 7.16 17.80 -2.28
C LYS A 88 8.02 17.25 -3.42
N VAL A 89 8.68 16.11 -3.23
CA VAL A 89 9.50 15.47 -4.28
C VAL A 89 8.66 15.14 -5.52
N LYS A 90 7.45 14.60 -5.34
CA LYS A 90 6.54 14.28 -6.45
C LYS A 90 6.16 15.51 -7.27
N THR A 91 5.95 16.66 -6.63
CA THR A 91 5.67 17.92 -7.35
C THR A 91 6.89 18.44 -8.11
N ILE A 92 8.08 18.36 -7.52
CA ILE A 92 9.35 18.76 -8.15
C ILE A 92 9.63 17.91 -9.38
N VAL A 93 9.53 16.58 -9.26
CA VAL A 93 9.75 15.64 -10.37
C VAL A 93 8.72 15.86 -11.47
N LYS A 94 7.44 16.09 -11.14
CA LYS A 94 6.41 16.43 -12.13
C LYS A 94 6.75 17.72 -12.88
N LYS A 95 7.21 18.77 -12.19
CA LYS A 95 7.64 20.03 -12.81
C LYS A 95 8.85 19.80 -13.73
N MET A 96 9.86 19.07 -13.26
CA MET A 96 11.08 18.74 -14.02
C MET A 96 10.75 17.96 -15.30
N ASN A 97 9.93 16.92 -15.19
CA ASN A 97 9.53 16.11 -16.35
C ASN A 97 8.68 16.92 -17.35
N LYS A 98 7.81 17.82 -16.87
CA LYS A 98 7.02 18.71 -17.74
C LYS A 98 7.91 19.68 -18.53
N ALA A 99 8.97 20.20 -17.91
CA ALA A 99 9.95 21.06 -18.56
C ALA A 99 10.78 20.30 -19.62
N ASN A 100 11.28 19.10 -19.28
CA ASN A 100 12.02 18.26 -20.22
C ASN A 100 11.17 17.84 -21.43
N LYS A 101 9.89 17.51 -21.23
CA LYS A 101 8.98 17.13 -22.31
C LYS A 101 8.68 18.29 -23.27
N LYS A 102 8.65 19.54 -22.77
CA LYS A 102 8.55 20.76 -23.61
C LYS A 102 9.82 20.97 -24.45
N ASN A 103 10.99 20.82 -23.84
CA ASN A 103 12.28 20.97 -24.55
C ASN A 103 12.47 19.92 -25.65
N GLN A 104 12.04 18.67 -25.43
CA GLN A 104 12.08 17.64 -26.47
C GLN A 104 11.15 17.96 -27.65
N LYS A 105 9.91 18.39 -27.39
CA LYS A 105 8.96 18.80 -28.46
C LYS A 105 9.49 19.96 -29.30
N ASN A 106 10.09 20.97 -28.67
CA ASN A 106 10.67 22.12 -29.37
C ASN A 106 11.88 21.74 -30.23
N ASN A 107 12.67 20.74 -29.82
CA ASN A 107 13.79 20.23 -30.62
C ASN A 107 13.35 19.34 -31.79
N ILE A 108 12.26 18.59 -31.65
CA ILE A 108 11.71 17.76 -32.74
C ILE A 108 11.07 18.66 -33.81
N ALA A 109 10.36 19.73 -33.41
CA ALA A 109 9.74 20.69 -34.33
C ALA A 109 10.76 21.53 -35.13
N LYS A 110 12.00 21.67 -34.65
CA LYS A 110 13.08 22.42 -35.33
C LYS A 110 13.92 21.60 -36.28
N LYS A 111 13.81 20.26 -36.29
CA LYS A 111 14.56 19.43 -37.25
C LYS A 111 13.79 19.41 -38.57
N PRO A 112 14.38 19.89 -39.70
CA PRO A 112 13.70 19.86 -40.98
C PRO A 112 13.43 18.40 -41.37
N ILE A 113 12.18 18.10 -41.73
CA ILE A 113 11.76 16.79 -42.20
C ILE A 113 12.36 16.60 -43.59
N LYS A 114 13.37 15.74 -43.70
CA LYS A 114 13.98 15.38 -44.98
C LYS A 114 13.14 14.30 -45.65
N PHE A 115 12.46 14.66 -46.73
CA PHE A 115 11.84 13.68 -47.62
C PHE A 115 12.95 12.97 -48.41
N PRO A 116 13.06 11.63 -48.38
CA PRO A 116 13.89 10.92 -49.34
C PRO A 116 13.24 11.08 -50.72
N GLY A 117 13.98 11.72 -51.63
CA GLY A 117 13.55 11.88 -53.02
C GLY A 117 13.75 10.60 -53.84
N THR A 118 12.90 10.52 -54.87
CA THR A 118 12.72 9.50 -55.94
C THR A 118 12.21 8.14 -55.51
#